data_AF-A0AAD8Y8Q2-F1
#
_entry.id   AF-A0AAD8Y8Q2-F1
#
_cell.length_a   1.000
_cell.length_b   1.000
_cell.length_c   1.000
_cell.angle_alpha   90.00
_cell.angle_beta   90.00
_cell.angle_gamma   90.00
#
_symmetry.space_group_name_H-M   'P 1'
#
loop_
_entity.id
_entity.type
_entity.pdbx_description
1 polymer ?
#
loop_
_entity_poly.entity_id
_entity_poly.type
_entity_poly.pdbx_seq_one_letter_code
_entity_poly.pdbx_strand_id
1 'polypeptide(L)'
;MDYLQYVVPHGLRKKEQLQSLKSRVNELEEEGRRLKQQIEACSVASILVGLSHGSSTGQEEMSGEDSSAPKNYGETLSGGKRKRFLSLDGEEPSPPPMELNIKGHITLVGGPAGEGKTQINWKTGVYFDDQGQRHQLSKKELEELRRERNRMHAKMTRDRKKCYIASIKRVITKLEDQNQHLRDTLDKSQALSANAVVTEVNEDMAIEASTSEFSSGHTNLEASANALSVLNFAGQVSSPSSTHDGVQRF
;
A
#
# COMPACT_ATOMS: atom_id res chain seq x y z
N MET A 1 -23.67 -42.15 -7.22
CA MET A 1 -22.49 -41.38 -6.76
C MET A 1 -22.60 -40.01 -7.39
N ASP A 2 -23.49 -39.18 -6.85
CA ASP A 2 -23.74 -37.85 -7.40
C ASP A 2 -22.64 -36.91 -6.93
N TYR A 3 -21.79 -36.51 -7.88
CA TYR A 3 -20.85 -35.42 -7.69
C TYR A 3 -21.65 -34.14 -7.47
N LEU A 4 -21.86 -33.78 -6.20
CA LEU A 4 -22.25 -32.44 -5.81
C LEU A 4 -21.14 -31.49 -6.25
N GLN A 5 -21.29 -30.95 -7.46
CA GLN A 5 -20.44 -29.93 -8.00
C GLN A 5 -20.59 -28.69 -7.12
N TYR A 6 -19.65 -28.52 -6.19
CA TYR A 6 -19.61 -27.39 -5.26
C TYR A 6 -19.48 -26.08 -6.06
N VAL A 7 -20.62 -25.49 -6.41
CA VAL A 7 -20.66 -24.14 -6.97
C VAL A 7 -20.30 -23.19 -5.83
N VAL A 8 -19.01 -22.81 -5.77
CA VAL A 8 -18.52 -21.84 -4.79
C VAL A 8 -19.35 -20.55 -4.95
N PRO A 9 -20.05 -20.11 -3.89
CA PRO A 9 -20.83 -18.89 -3.92
C PRO A 9 -20.02 -17.71 -4.45
N HIS A 10 -20.55 -16.98 -5.45
CA HIS A 10 -19.88 -15.84 -6.09
C HIS A 10 -19.39 -14.76 -5.09
N GLY A 11 -19.99 -14.67 -3.90
CA GLY A 11 -19.54 -13.78 -2.82
C GLY A 11 -18.17 -14.13 -2.24
N LEU A 12 -17.81 -15.42 -2.15
CA LEU A 12 -16.54 -15.87 -1.59
C LEU A 12 -15.36 -15.45 -2.48
N ARG A 13 -15.48 -15.65 -3.79
CA ARG A 13 -14.47 -15.25 -4.78
C ARG A 13 -14.14 -13.76 -4.72
N LYS A 14 -15.15 -12.90 -4.52
CA LYS A 14 -14.95 -11.44 -4.41
C LYS A 14 -14.20 -11.05 -3.13
N LYS A 15 -14.42 -11.77 -2.02
CA LYS A 15 -13.74 -11.52 -0.75
C LYS A 15 -12.27 -11.93 -0.85
N GLU A 16 -11.99 -13.09 -1.44
CA GLU A 16 -10.63 -13.57 -1.71
C GLU A 16 -9.87 -12.62 -2.62
N GLN A 17 -10.49 -12.15 -3.72
CA GLN A 17 -9.89 -11.14 -4.59
C GLN A 17 -9.54 -9.86 -3.84
N LEU A 18 -10.45 -9.35 -3.01
CA LEU A 18 -10.18 -8.14 -2.22
C LEU A 18 -9.05 -8.38 -1.21
N GLN A 19 -9.01 -9.55 -0.58
CA GLN A 19 -7.94 -9.92 0.35
C GLN A 19 -6.59 -10.04 -0.36
N SER A 20 -6.54 -10.68 -1.52
CA SER A 20 -5.35 -10.78 -2.37
C SER A 20 -4.81 -9.40 -2.78
N LEU A 21 -5.70 -8.47 -3.18
CA LEU A 21 -5.30 -7.10 -3.48
C LEU A 21 -4.73 -6.38 -2.24
N LYS A 22 -5.30 -6.58 -1.05
CA LYS A 22 -4.77 -6.01 0.19
C LYS A 22 -3.40 -6.60 0.56
N SER A 23 -3.24 -7.91 0.45
CA SER A 23 -1.94 -8.57 0.65
C SER A 23 -0.89 -8.03 -0.31
N ARG A 24 -1.25 -7.85 -1.59
CA ARG A 24 -0.34 -7.29 -2.60
C ARG A 24 0.12 -5.87 -2.26
N VAL A 25 -0.77 -5.02 -1.75
CA VAL A 25 -0.38 -3.68 -1.28
C VAL A 25 0.66 -3.79 -0.16
N ASN A 26 0.41 -4.63 0.86
CA ASN A 26 1.34 -4.80 1.98
C ASN A 26 2.72 -5.31 1.51
N GLU A 27 2.74 -6.33 0.63
CA GLU A 27 3.99 -6.87 0.06
C GLU A 27 4.81 -5.79 -0.65
N LEU A 28 4.16 -4.94 -1.45
CA LEU A 28 4.83 -3.86 -2.17
C LEU A 28 5.33 -2.77 -1.22
N GLU A 29 4.58 -2.44 -0.16
CA GLU A 29 5.05 -1.50 0.86
C GLU A 29 6.28 -2.03 1.63
N GLU A 30 6.27 -3.32 1.98
CA GLU A 30 7.41 -3.98 2.62
C GLU A 30 8.63 -4.04 1.70
N GLU A 31 8.43 -4.36 0.42
CA GLU A 31 9.49 -4.32 -0.58
C GLU A 31 10.08 -2.92 -0.73
N GLY A 32 9.24 -1.89 -0.86
CA GLY A 32 9.70 -0.51 -0.99
C GLY A 32 10.52 -0.07 0.23
N ARG A 33 10.14 -0.51 1.43
CA ARG A 33 10.93 -0.28 2.66
C ARG A 33 12.29 -0.97 2.59
N ARG A 34 12.32 -2.24 2.16
CA ARG A 34 13.56 -3.02 2.03
C ARG A 34 14.52 -2.38 1.01
N LEU A 35 14.02 -1.96 -0.16
CA LEU A 35 14.85 -1.34 -1.20
C LEU A 35 15.47 -0.02 -0.73
N LYS A 36 14.71 0.81 -0.02
CA LYS A 36 15.24 2.05 0.58
C LYS A 36 16.37 1.76 1.57
N GLN A 37 16.17 0.81 2.47
CA GLN A 37 17.21 0.38 3.42
C GLN A 37 18.48 -0.12 2.71
N GLN A 38 18.34 -0.84 1.59
CA GLN A 38 19.49 -1.29 0.79
C GLN A 38 20.23 -0.13 0.12
N ILE A 39 19.51 0.83 -0.44
CA ILE A 39 20.10 2.05 -1.04
C ILE A 39 20.85 2.85 0.03
N GLU A 40 20.25 3.04 1.21
CA GLU A 40 20.90 3.71 2.34
C GLU A 40 22.16 2.96 2.79
N ALA A 41 22.10 1.62 2.91
CA ALA A 41 23.25 0.81 3.27
C ALA A 41 24.39 0.91 2.23
N CYS A 42 24.06 0.89 0.93
CA CYS A 42 25.03 1.12 -0.14
C CYS A 42 25.64 2.53 -0.07
N SER A 43 24.84 3.55 0.21
CA SER A 43 25.32 4.94 0.36
C SER A 43 26.28 5.08 1.55
N VAL A 44 25.93 4.52 2.71
CA VAL A 44 26.79 4.51 3.90
C VAL A 44 28.09 3.76 3.63
N ALA A 45 28.02 2.60 2.95
CA ALA A 45 29.21 1.84 2.58
C ALA A 45 30.15 2.65 1.68
N SER A 46 29.63 3.36 0.67
CA SER A 46 30.43 4.22 -0.20
C SER A 46 31.13 5.35 0.55
N ILE A 47 30.47 5.95 1.55
CA ILE A 47 31.09 6.97 2.42
C ILE A 47 32.21 6.36 3.26
N LEU A 48 31.97 5.20 3.88
CA LEU A 48 32.96 4.53 4.72
C LEU A 48 34.21 4.13 3.93
N VAL A 49 34.04 3.63 2.70
CA VAL A 49 35.16 3.32 1.79
C VAL A 49 35.91 4.60 1.41
N GLY A 50 35.22 5.69 1.09
CA GLY A 50 35.85 6.97 0.76
C GLY A 50 36.65 7.58 1.92
N LEU A 51 36.15 7.49 3.16
CA LEU A 51 36.84 7.97 4.36
C LEU A 51 38.11 7.17 4.68
N SER A 52 38.13 5.87 4.40
CA SER A 52 39.30 5.02 4.63
C SER A 52 40.50 5.42 3.78
N HIS A 53 40.29 6.09 2.64
CA HIS A 53 41.34 6.46 1.69
C HIS A 53 41.90 7.88 1.89
N GLY A 54 41.55 8.57 2.97
CA GLY A 54 42.27 9.77 3.42
C GLY A 54 42.21 10.99 2.49
N SER A 55 41.23 11.08 1.60
CA SER A 55 41.10 12.24 0.69
C SER A 55 40.38 13.40 1.38
N SER A 56 41.15 14.34 1.91
CA SER A 56 40.70 15.60 2.49
C SER A 56 40.41 16.64 1.40
N THR A 57 39.27 16.56 0.71
CA THR A 57 38.86 17.63 -0.22
C THR A 57 37.35 17.88 -0.20
N GLY A 58 36.99 19.05 0.34
CA GLY A 58 35.92 19.93 -0.16
C GLY A 58 34.46 19.47 -0.03
N GLN A 59 33.74 20.06 0.93
CA GLN A 59 32.27 20.01 1.01
C GLN A 59 31.61 20.67 -0.21
N GLU A 60 30.76 19.94 -0.94
CA GLU A 60 29.71 20.54 -1.76
C GLU A 60 28.34 20.11 -1.21
N GLU A 61 27.53 21.11 -0.83
CA GLU A 61 26.20 20.95 -0.26
C GLU A 61 25.18 20.57 -1.35
N MET A 62 24.65 19.35 -1.29
CA MET A 62 23.54 18.93 -2.15
C MET A 62 22.21 19.17 -1.43
N SER A 63 21.68 20.38 -1.60
CA SER A 63 20.32 20.75 -1.19
C SER A 63 19.30 20.24 -2.21
N GLY A 64 18.32 19.44 -1.78
CA GLY A 64 17.24 19.01 -2.67
C GLY A 64 16.22 18.08 -2.01
N GLU A 65 15.76 18.41 -0.80
CA GLU A 65 14.68 17.67 -0.12
C GLU A 65 13.31 18.07 -0.68
N ASP A 66 12.76 17.26 -1.59
CA ASP A 66 11.31 17.22 -1.82
C ASP A 66 10.69 16.22 -0.84
N SER A 67 10.57 16.65 0.42
CA SER A 67 10.03 15.89 1.56
C SER A 67 8.51 15.72 1.46
N SER A 68 8.04 15.01 0.43
CA SER A 68 6.70 14.43 0.48
C SER A 68 6.76 13.13 1.29
N ALA A 69 6.45 13.25 2.59
CA ALA A 69 6.42 12.11 3.50
C ALA A 69 5.64 10.93 2.86
N PRO A 70 6.21 9.72 2.83
CA PRO A 70 5.59 8.57 2.17
C PRO A 70 4.24 8.29 2.85
N LYS A 71 3.16 8.48 2.10
CA LYS A 71 1.81 8.17 2.55
C LYS A 71 1.74 6.66 2.84
N ASN A 72 1.49 6.29 4.09
CA ASN A 72 1.28 4.89 4.49
C ASN A 72 -0.13 4.44 4.04
N TYR A 73 -0.20 3.63 2.99
CA TYR A 73 -1.46 3.19 2.40
C TYR A 73 -2.04 1.99 3.16
N GLY A 74 -1.22 1.16 3.79
CA GLY A 74 -1.65 0.01 4.59
C GLY A 74 -2.51 0.36 5.81
N GLU A 75 -2.22 1.48 6.49
CA GLU A 75 -2.96 1.91 7.69
C GLU A 75 -4.42 2.31 7.36
N THR A 76 -4.64 2.94 6.21
CA THR A 76 -6.00 3.32 5.78
C THR A 76 -6.86 2.13 5.35
N LEU A 77 -6.23 1.01 4.95
CA LEU A 77 -6.93 -0.21 4.50
C LEU A 77 -7.27 -1.20 5.63
N SER A 78 -6.63 -1.08 6.79
CA SER A 78 -6.73 -2.01 7.93
C SER A 78 -7.65 -1.53 9.07
N GLY A 79 -8.02 -0.25 9.08
CA GLY A 79 -8.79 0.35 10.19
C GLY A 79 -10.26 -0.09 10.31
N GLY A 80 -10.54 -1.04 11.21
CA GLY A 80 -11.73 -1.10 12.09
C GLY A 80 -13.15 -1.22 11.48
N LYS A 81 -14.01 -1.98 12.19
CA LYS A 81 -15.38 -2.45 11.82
C LYS A 81 -16.40 -1.42 11.27
N ARG A 82 -16.11 -0.12 11.23
CA ARG A 82 -17.05 0.93 10.76
C ARG A 82 -16.41 2.10 10.01
N LYS A 83 -15.16 2.01 9.51
CA LYS A 83 -14.71 3.01 8.55
C LYS A 83 -15.39 2.75 7.21
N ARG A 84 -16.18 3.74 6.77
CA ARG A 84 -16.72 3.77 5.41
C ARG A 84 -15.54 3.65 4.45
N PHE A 85 -15.72 2.98 3.30
CA PHE A 85 -14.71 2.89 2.25
C PHE A 85 -14.39 4.30 1.77
N LEU A 86 -13.45 4.98 2.44
CA LEU A 86 -12.99 6.30 2.05
C LEU A 86 -12.05 6.12 0.88
N SER A 87 -12.23 6.93 -0.15
CA SER A 87 -11.27 7.04 -1.25
C SER A 87 -9.90 7.39 -0.67
N LEU A 88 -8.88 6.61 -1.02
CA LEU A 88 -7.51 6.79 -0.51
C LEU A 88 -6.89 8.15 -0.87
N ASP A 89 -7.43 8.77 -1.92
CA ASP A 89 -6.92 10.02 -2.49
C ASP A 89 -7.48 11.28 -1.80
N GLY A 90 -8.30 11.13 -0.74
CA GLY A 90 -8.85 12.25 0.03
C GLY A 90 -9.99 13.03 -0.66
N GLU A 91 -10.17 12.84 -1.97
CA GLU A 91 -11.23 13.47 -2.76
C GLU A 91 -12.45 12.54 -2.92
N GLU A 92 -13.12 12.16 -1.82
CA GLU A 92 -14.45 11.55 -1.96
C GLU A 92 -15.51 12.65 -1.94
N PRO A 93 -16.13 13.00 -3.09
CA PRO A 93 -17.26 13.91 -3.08
C PRO A 93 -18.34 13.34 -2.17
N SER A 94 -18.93 14.21 -1.33
CA SER A 94 -20.08 13.85 -0.50
C SER A 94 -21.09 13.06 -1.35
N PRO A 95 -21.64 11.94 -0.84
CA PRO A 95 -22.55 11.13 -1.63
C PRO A 95 -23.68 12.00 -2.17
N PRO A 96 -23.99 11.89 -3.47
CA PRO A 96 -25.02 12.72 -4.06
C PRO A 96 -26.34 12.45 -3.35
N PRO A 97 -27.17 13.49 -3.16
CA PRO A 97 -28.48 13.32 -2.57
C PRO A 97 -29.35 12.38 -3.42
N MET A 98 -30.29 11.70 -2.76
CA MET A 98 -31.14 10.69 -3.41
C MET A 98 -32.40 11.33 -3.97
N GLU A 99 -32.63 11.19 -5.27
CA GLU A 99 -33.87 11.60 -5.92
C GLU A 99 -34.94 10.52 -5.79
N LEU A 100 -36.12 10.88 -5.30
CA LEU A 100 -37.27 9.98 -5.14
C LEU A 100 -38.51 10.59 -5.78
N ASN A 101 -39.23 9.82 -6.59
CA ASN A 101 -40.49 10.27 -7.17
C ASN A 101 -41.64 10.02 -6.19
N ILE A 102 -42.19 11.09 -5.61
CA ILE A 102 -43.35 11.07 -4.73
C ILE A 102 -44.51 11.72 -5.50
N LYS A 103 -45.52 10.94 -5.89
CA LYS A 103 -46.73 11.42 -6.59
C LYS A 103 -46.43 12.20 -7.88
N GLY A 104 -45.37 11.85 -8.61
CA GLY A 104 -44.96 12.56 -9.83
C GLY A 104 -44.03 13.74 -9.58
N HIS A 105 -43.60 13.99 -8.34
CA HIS A 105 -42.64 15.05 -8.00
C HIS A 105 -41.32 14.43 -7.54
N ILE A 106 -40.23 14.82 -8.18
CA ILE A 106 -38.89 14.40 -7.80
C ILE A 106 -38.49 15.17 -6.55
N THR A 107 -38.35 14.44 -5.46
CA THR A 107 -38.04 14.96 -4.13
C THR A 107 -36.63 14.53 -3.75
N LEU A 108 -35.81 15.47 -3.31
CA LEU A 108 -34.41 15.25 -3.01
C LEU A 108 -34.21 14.92 -1.51
N VAL A 109 -33.72 13.71 -1.22
CA VAL A 109 -33.57 13.19 0.15
C VAL A 109 -32.10 12.95 0.48
N GLY A 110 -31.59 13.59 1.54
CA GLY A 110 -30.31 13.22 2.16
C GLY A 110 -29.07 14.07 1.82
N GLY A 111 -29.20 15.35 1.45
CA GLY A 111 -28.06 16.26 1.21
C GLY A 111 -27.31 16.74 2.47
N PRO A 112 -26.28 17.60 2.35
CA PRO A 112 -25.66 18.29 3.49
C PRO A 112 -26.66 19.19 4.22
N ALA A 113 -26.51 19.37 5.54
CA ALA A 113 -27.45 20.12 6.38
C ALA A 113 -27.48 21.60 5.96
N GLY A 114 -28.62 22.09 5.46
CA GLY A 114 -28.76 23.51 5.13
C GLY A 114 -30.02 23.88 4.35
N GLU A 115 -30.34 23.18 3.26
CA GLU A 115 -31.40 23.61 2.34
C GLU A 115 -32.35 22.45 1.98
N GLY A 116 -33.66 22.64 2.24
CA GLY A 116 -34.74 21.90 1.56
C GLY A 116 -34.85 20.40 1.84
N LYS A 117 -34.47 19.89 3.01
CA LYS A 117 -34.52 18.44 3.26
C LYS A 117 -35.93 17.96 3.54
N THR A 118 -36.57 17.40 2.53
CA THR A 118 -37.75 16.54 2.71
C THR A 118 -37.36 15.32 3.57
N GLN A 119 -37.77 15.31 4.83
CA GLN A 119 -37.54 14.19 5.73
C GLN A 119 -38.71 13.21 5.66
N ILE A 120 -38.44 11.99 5.18
CA ILE A 120 -39.45 10.92 5.12
C ILE A 120 -39.30 10.00 6.34
N ASN A 121 -40.35 9.88 7.14
CA ASN A 121 -40.43 8.84 8.15
C ASN A 121 -40.75 7.51 7.48
N TRP A 122 -39.72 6.71 7.22
CA TRP A 122 -39.85 5.42 6.54
C TRP A 122 -40.75 4.41 7.25
N LYS A 123 -41.07 4.59 8.55
CA LYS A 123 -41.97 3.71 9.31
C LYS A 123 -43.43 4.11 9.13
N THR A 124 -43.73 5.41 9.25
CA THR A 124 -45.11 5.92 9.23
C THR A 124 -45.56 6.43 7.86
N GLY A 125 -44.63 6.76 6.96
CA GLY A 125 -44.91 7.38 5.66
C GLY A 125 -45.26 8.86 5.73
N VAL A 126 -45.01 9.51 6.87
CA VAL A 126 -45.14 10.96 7.02
C VAL A 126 -43.91 11.64 6.40
N TYR A 127 -44.13 12.67 5.59
CA TYR A 127 -43.05 13.53 5.10
C TYR A 127 -43.46 15.01 5.16
N PHE A 128 -42.46 15.90 5.11
CA PHE A 128 -42.66 17.35 5.04
C PHE A 128 -42.23 17.84 3.67
N ASP A 129 -43.09 18.60 2.99
CA ASP A 129 -42.72 19.23 1.72
C ASP A 129 -41.80 20.45 1.96
N ASP A 130 -41.38 21.09 0.87
CA ASP A 130 -40.49 22.26 0.90
C ASP A 130 -41.15 23.48 1.56
N GLN A 131 -42.48 23.48 1.68
CA GLN A 131 -43.27 24.50 2.39
C GLN A 131 -43.47 24.14 3.88
N GLY A 132 -42.91 23.03 4.35
CA GLY A 132 -43.07 22.52 5.71
C GLY A 132 -44.44 21.89 6.00
N GLN A 133 -45.30 21.68 5.00
CA GLN A 133 -46.58 21.00 5.20
C GLN A 133 -46.39 19.50 5.35
N ARG A 134 -47.09 18.93 6.32
CA ARG A 134 -47.05 17.50 6.62
C ARG A 134 -47.97 16.73 5.70
N HIS A 135 -47.42 15.79 4.95
CA HIS A 135 -48.15 14.88 4.08
C HIS A 135 -48.06 13.44 4.57
N GLN A 136 -49.14 12.67 4.38
CA GLN A 136 -49.21 11.25 4.72
C GLN A 136 -49.30 10.42 3.45
N LEU A 137 -48.34 9.52 3.25
CA LEU A 137 -48.35 8.56 2.15
C LEU A 137 -49.31 7.41 2.42
N SER A 138 -49.94 6.91 1.36
CA SER A 138 -50.66 5.64 1.41
C SER A 138 -49.71 4.48 1.64
N LYS A 139 -50.22 3.33 2.12
CA LYS A 139 -49.41 2.13 2.36
C LYS A 139 -48.71 1.63 1.09
N LYS A 140 -49.38 1.73 -0.07
CA LYS A 140 -48.85 1.30 -1.37
C LYS A 140 -47.69 2.20 -1.81
N GLU A 141 -47.88 3.52 -1.76
CA GLU A 141 -46.83 4.50 -2.09
C GLU A 141 -45.61 4.36 -1.17
N LEU A 142 -45.85 4.18 0.15
CA LEU A 142 -44.76 3.98 1.12
C LEU A 142 -43.93 2.73 0.79
N GLU A 143 -44.58 1.64 0.40
CA GLU A 143 -43.91 0.40 0.04
C GLU A 143 -43.10 0.55 -1.27
N GLU A 144 -43.65 1.24 -2.26
CA GLU A 144 -42.94 1.59 -3.50
C GLU A 144 -41.69 2.42 -3.21
N LEU A 145 -41.78 3.47 -2.38
CA LEU A 145 -40.64 4.27 -1.98
C LEU A 145 -39.59 3.47 -1.19
N ARG A 146 -40.01 2.53 -0.33
CA ARG A 146 -39.08 1.65 0.40
C ARG A 146 -38.30 0.75 -0.54
N ARG A 147 -38.96 0.18 -1.55
CA ARG A 147 -38.30 -0.64 -2.58
C ARG A 147 -37.34 0.18 -3.40
N GLU A 148 -37.74 1.39 -3.79
CA GLU A 148 -36.88 2.29 -4.58
C GLU A 148 -35.64 2.72 -3.80
N ARG A 149 -35.81 3.18 -2.55
CA ARG A 149 -34.69 3.46 -1.65
C ARG A 149 -33.77 2.25 -1.48
N ASN A 150 -34.31 1.03 -1.35
CA ASN A 150 -33.49 -0.19 -1.25
C ASN A 150 -32.72 -0.45 -2.55
N ARG A 151 -33.35 -0.30 -3.72
CA ARG A 151 -32.67 -0.36 -5.02
C ARG A 151 -31.51 0.63 -5.10
N MET A 152 -31.76 1.88 -4.71
CA MET A 152 -30.73 2.92 -4.69
C MET A 152 -29.60 2.60 -3.69
N HIS A 153 -29.90 2.15 -2.48
CA HIS A 153 -28.88 1.73 -1.52
C HIS A 153 -28.05 0.54 -2.01
N ALA A 154 -28.69 -0.45 -2.64
CA ALA A 154 -27.99 -1.58 -3.24
C ALA A 154 -27.07 -1.13 -4.37
N LYS A 155 -27.53 -0.23 -5.24
CA LYS A 155 -26.72 0.39 -6.30
C LYS A 155 -25.52 1.15 -5.72
N MET A 156 -25.76 2.13 -4.84
CA MET A 156 -24.69 2.91 -4.20
C MET A 156 -23.67 2.04 -3.47
N THR A 157 -24.12 0.95 -2.82
CA THR A 157 -23.21 0.02 -2.14
C THR A 157 -22.32 -0.74 -3.13
N ARG A 158 -22.87 -1.14 -4.29
CA ARG A 158 -22.09 -1.78 -5.37
C ARG A 158 -21.07 -0.80 -5.94
N ASP A 159 -21.51 0.42 -6.24
CA ASP A 159 -20.65 1.46 -6.82
C ASP A 159 -19.52 1.82 -5.86
N ARG A 160 -19.82 2.05 -4.58
CA ARG A 160 -18.79 2.29 -3.55
C ARG A 160 -17.76 1.16 -3.49
N LYS A 161 -18.20 -0.10 -3.50
CA LYS A 161 -17.29 -1.26 -3.53
C LYS A 161 -16.44 -1.30 -4.80
N LYS A 162 -17.03 -0.97 -5.95
CA LYS A 162 -16.33 -0.89 -7.24
C LYS A 162 -15.26 0.18 -7.22
N CYS A 163 -15.59 1.39 -6.75
CA CYS A 163 -14.64 2.49 -6.58
C CYS A 163 -13.51 2.12 -5.61
N TYR A 164 -13.82 1.49 -4.48
CA TYR A 164 -12.81 1.05 -3.52
C TYR A 164 -11.81 0.04 -4.12
N ILE A 165 -12.31 -0.96 -4.86
CA ILE A 165 -11.44 -1.93 -5.55
C ILE A 165 -10.57 -1.22 -6.60
N ALA A 166 -11.14 -0.29 -7.37
CA ALA A 166 -10.40 0.49 -8.36
C ALA A 166 -9.30 1.35 -7.70
N SER A 167 -9.59 1.94 -6.54
CA SER A 167 -8.62 2.71 -5.76
C SER A 167 -7.46 1.83 -5.28
N ILE A 168 -7.72 0.63 -4.72
CA ILE A 168 -6.64 -0.29 -4.33
C ILE A 168 -5.78 -0.68 -5.53
N LYS A 169 -6.39 -0.96 -6.69
CA LYS A 169 -5.63 -1.29 -7.92
C LYS A 169 -4.71 -0.15 -8.34
N ARG A 170 -5.17 1.10 -8.27
CA ARG A 170 -4.35 2.29 -8.57
C ARG A 170 -3.14 2.38 -7.63
N VAL A 171 -3.33 2.08 -6.35
CA VAL A 171 -2.26 2.07 -5.35
C VAL A 171 -1.23 0.99 -5.64
N ILE A 172 -1.67 -0.21 -6.02
CA ILE A 172 -0.77 -1.30 -6.44
C ILE A 172 0.09 -0.83 -7.61
N THR A 173 -0.50 -0.30 -8.68
CA THR A 173 0.26 0.21 -9.84
C THR A 173 1.28 1.28 -9.41
N LYS A 174 0.85 2.24 -8.59
CA LYS A 174 1.76 3.29 -8.09
C LYS A 174 2.92 2.72 -7.27
N LEU A 175 2.66 1.77 -6.37
CA LEU A 175 3.69 1.14 -5.56
C LEU A 175 4.64 0.26 -6.42
N GLU A 176 4.10 -0.41 -7.45
CA GLU A 176 4.91 -1.16 -8.42
C GLU A 176 5.86 -0.24 -9.19
N ASP A 177 5.37 0.89 -9.70
CA ASP A 177 6.21 1.89 -10.38
C ASP A 177 7.29 2.46 -9.45
N GLN A 178 6.94 2.77 -8.19
CA GLN A 178 7.88 3.27 -7.19
C GLN A 178 8.95 2.23 -6.84
N ASN A 179 8.56 0.97 -6.64
CA ASN A 179 9.52 -0.10 -6.34
C ASN A 179 10.41 -0.38 -7.54
N GLN A 180 9.89 -0.32 -8.77
CA GLN A 180 10.70 -0.46 -9.97
C GLN A 180 11.78 0.63 -10.04
N HIS A 181 11.42 1.90 -9.79
CA HIS A 181 12.41 2.96 -9.73
C HIS A 181 13.47 2.71 -8.65
N LEU A 182 13.08 2.28 -7.45
CA LEU A 182 14.04 1.99 -6.37
C LEU A 182 15.02 0.86 -6.76
N ARG A 183 14.55 -0.19 -7.45
CA ARG A 183 15.42 -1.24 -7.99
C ARG A 183 16.41 -0.67 -9.00
N ASP A 184 15.95 0.15 -9.95
CA ASP A 184 16.82 0.78 -10.95
C ASP A 184 17.89 1.67 -10.30
N THR A 185 17.54 2.39 -9.21
CA THR A 185 18.50 3.20 -8.44
C THR A 185 19.53 2.33 -7.72
N LEU A 186 19.09 1.22 -7.11
CA LEU A 186 19.97 0.28 -6.44
C LEU A 186 20.96 -0.34 -7.43
N ASP A 187 20.49 -0.82 -8.57
CA ASP A 187 21.32 -1.42 -9.62
C ASP A 187 22.38 -0.42 -10.13
N LYS A 188 21.99 0.85 -10.34
CA LYS A 188 22.94 1.92 -10.69
C LYS A 188 23.99 2.14 -9.61
N SER A 189 23.60 2.19 -8.33
CA SER A 189 24.53 2.38 -7.21
C SER A 189 25.54 1.23 -7.10
N GLN A 190 25.07 0.00 -7.31
CA GLN A 190 25.93 -1.20 -7.30
C GLN A 190 26.91 -1.19 -8.49
N ALA A 191 26.45 -0.84 -9.69
CA ALA A 191 27.31 -0.72 -10.86
C ALA A 191 28.42 0.33 -10.68
N LEU A 192 28.11 1.49 -10.09
CA LEU A 192 29.09 2.52 -9.77
C LEU A 192 30.12 2.02 -8.74
N SER A 193 29.66 1.32 -7.69
CA SER A 193 30.57 0.74 -6.69
C SER A 193 31.50 -0.32 -7.27
N ALA A 194 31.03 -1.16 -8.18
CA ALA A 194 31.84 -2.20 -8.82
C ALA A 194 32.93 -1.59 -9.73
N ASN A 195 32.59 -0.53 -10.48
CA ASN A 195 33.55 0.15 -11.35
C ASN A 195 34.65 0.89 -10.57
N ALA A 196 34.33 1.43 -9.39
CA ALA A 196 35.32 2.06 -8.52
C ALA A 196 36.42 1.06 -8.08
N VAL A 197 36.01 -0.14 -7.66
CA VAL A 197 36.94 -1.21 -7.22
C VAL A 197 37.87 -1.67 -8.34
N VAL A 198 37.37 -1.76 -9.59
CA VAL A 198 38.19 -2.22 -10.73
C VAL A 198 39.29 -1.23 -11.10
N THR A 199 39.08 0.07 -10.88
CA THR A 199 40.09 1.09 -11.19
C THR A 199 41.28 1.01 -10.23
N GLU A 200 41.02 0.79 -8.94
CA GLU A 200 42.07 0.73 -7.91
C GLU A 200 43.03 -0.45 -8.10
N VAL A 201 42.54 -1.64 -8.46
CA VAL A 201 43.39 -2.83 -8.65
C VAL A 201 44.38 -2.67 -9.82
N ASN A 202 44.05 -1.83 -10.81
CA ASN A 202 44.93 -1.62 -11.98
C ASN A 202 46.03 -0.57 -11.73
N GLU A 203 45.86 0.36 -10.80
CA GLU A 203 46.88 1.38 -10.50
C GLU A 203 48.04 0.80 -9.68
N ASP A 204 47.77 -0.10 -8.73
CA ASP A 204 48.82 -0.73 -7.91
C ASP A 204 49.71 -1.69 -8.74
N MET A 205 49.16 -2.37 -9.76
CA MET A 205 49.93 -3.29 -10.59
C MET A 205 50.88 -2.58 -11.58
N ALA A 206 50.66 -1.28 -11.86
CA ALA A 206 51.54 -0.49 -12.72
C ALA A 206 52.80 0.02 -11.99
N ILE A 207 52.80 0.07 -10.66
CA ILE A 207 53.92 0.60 -9.86
C ILE A 207 54.96 -0.50 -9.53
N GLU A 208 54.56 -1.77 -9.41
CA GLU A 208 55.51 -2.88 -9.20
C GLU A 208 56.34 -3.26 -10.45
N ALA A 209 55.87 -2.91 -11.65
CA ALA A 209 56.64 -3.14 -12.88
C ALA A 209 57.92 -2.27 -12.98
N SER A 210 58.11 -1.30 -12.07
CA SER A 210 59.28 -0.41 -12.05
C SER A 210 60.28 -0.69 -10.91
N THR A 211 60.09 -1.73 -10.07
CA THR A 211 60.95 -1.96 -8.89
C THR A 211 61.54 -3.36 -8.72
N SER A 212 61.41 -4.29 -9.68
CA SER A 212 61.98 -5.64 -9.57
C SER A 212 63.23 -5.90 -10.44
N GLU A 213 64.36 -5.29 -10.06
CA GLU A 213 65.70 -5.83 -10.30
C GLU A 213 66.45 -6.03 -8.96
N PHE A 214 65.93 -6.85 -8.04
CA PHE A 214 66.81 -7.49 -7.05
C PHE A 214 66.20 -8.73 -6.39
N SER A 215 67.03 -9.78 -6.39
CA SER A 215 67.08 -10.89 -5.43
C SER A 215 66.24 -12.15 -5.71
N SER A 216 67.03 -13.17 -6.03
CA SER A 216 66.71 -14.57 -6.21
C SER A 216 66.35 -15.29 -4.90
N GLY A 217 65.36 -16.17 -4.98
CA GLY A 217 65.36 -17.46 -4.29
C GLY A 217 64.55 -17.55 -3.01
N HIS A 218 63.43 -18.29 -3.05
CA HIS A 218 63.21 -19.50 -2.24
C HIS A 218 61.83 -20.11 -2.54
N THR A 219 61.81 -21.43 -2.76
CA THR A 219 60.63 -22.27 -2.98
C THR A 219 60.04 -22.78 -1.65
N ASN A 220 58.72 -22.76 -1.49
CA ASN A 220 57.88 -23.79 -0.81
C ASN A 220 56.39 -23.39 -0.93
N LEU A 221 55.50 -24.17 -1.57
CA LEU A 221 54.78 -25.33 -1.01
C LEU A 221 54.12 -25.04 0.34
N GLU A 222 52.81 -24.75 0.36
CA GLU A 222 51.82 -25.67 0.92
C GLU A 222 50.37 -25.21 0.69
N ALA A 223 49.53 -26.21 0.49
CA ALA A 223 48.10 -26.10 0.27
C ALA A 223 47.36 -25.70 1.55
N SER A 224 46.29 -24.92 1.42
CA SER A 224 45.17 -24.96 2.36
C SER A 224 43.88 -24.56 1.65
N ALA A 225 43.14 -25.58 1.22
CA ALA A 225 41.71 -25.52 1.12
C ALA A 225 41.11 -25.40 2.52
N ASN A 226 40.22 -24.45 2.77
CA ASN A 226 38.88 -24.70 3.33
C ASN A 226 38.17 -23.44 3.84
N ALA A 227 36.87 -23.45 3.57
CA ALA A 227 35.79 -23.00 4.44
C ALA A 227 35.58 -21.49 4.66
N LEU A 228 34.76 -20.89 3.79
CA LEU A 228 33.74 -19.92 4.24
C LEU A 228 32.39 -20.26 3.60
N SER A 229 31.75 -21.27 4.19
CA SER A 229 30.34 -21.57 4.02
C SER A 229 29.59 -21.15 5.29
N VAL A 230 28.36 -20.66 5.11
CA VAL A 230 27.28 -20.60 6.11
C VAL A 230 27.30 -19.42 7.09
N LEU A 231 26.64 -18.32 6.71
CA LEU A 231 25.87 -17.52 7.67
C LEU A 231 24.40 -17.83 7.50
N ASN A 232 23.98 -18.90 8.18
CA ASN A 232 22.58 -19.21 8.48
C ASN A 232 22.14 -18.25 9.59
N PHE A 233 21.43 -17.18 9.24
CA PHE A 233 20.74 -16.33 10.23
C PHE A 233 19.36 -16.94 10.52
N ALA A 234 19.33 -17.88 11.47
CA ALA A 234 18.11 -18.40 12.07
C ALA A 234 17.54 -17.34 13.04
N GLY A 235 16.70 -16.44 12.52
CA GLY A 235 15.89 -15.53 13.32
C GLY A 235 14.67 -16.27 13.88
N GLN A 236 14.66 -16.45 15.20
CA GLN A 236 13.66 -17.17 15.97
C GLN A 236 12.22 -16.66 15.76
N VAL A 237 11.32 -17.62 15.60
CA VAL A 237 9.87 -17.46 15.67
C VAL A 237 9.48 -17.38 17.14
N SER A 238 9.27 -16.18 17.67
CA SER A 238 8.59 -15.98 18.96
C SER A 238 7.11 -15.74 18.71
N SER A 239 6.31 -16.78 18.90
CA SER A 239 4.84 -16.69 18.92
C SER A 239 4.38 -16.02 20.22
N PRO A 240 3.63 -14.90 20.18
CA PRO A 240 2.91 -14.44 21.36
C PRO A 240 1.67 -15.31 21.58
N SER A 241 1.64 -15.92 22.77
CA SER A 241 0.56 -16.67 23.37
C SER A 241 -0.79 -15.95 23.30
N SER A 242 -1.80 -16.67 22.83
CA SER A 242 -3.22 -16.36 22.92
C SER A 242 -3.65 -16.20 24.39
N THR A 243 -3.74 -14.96 24.87
CA THR A 243 -4.44 -14.66 26.12
C THR A 243 -5.94 -14.55 25.86
N HIS A 244 -6.61 -15.51 26.46
CA HIS A 244 -8.03 -15.68 26.64
C HIS A 244 -8.59 -14.61 27.60
N ASP A 245 -9.53 -13.80 27.13
CA ASP A 245 -10.55 -13.10 27.94
C ASP A 245 -11.78 -12.96 27.02
N GLY A 246 -12.95 -13.55 27.25
CA GLY A 246 -13.61 -13.76 28.54
C GLY A 246 -14.45 -12.52 28.86
N VAL A 247 -15.78 -12.72 29.03
CA VAL A 247 -16.69 -11.80 29.77
C VAL A 247 -17.18 -10.56 28.97
N GLN A 248 -18.45 -10.15 28.88
CA GLN A 248 -19.78 -10.64 29.28
C GLN A 248 -20.79 -9.93 28.35
N ARG A 249 -21.86 -10.63 27.94
CA ARG A 249 -23.06 -9.97 27.40
C ARG A 249 -23.99 -9.65 28.57
N PHE A 250 -24.46 -8.41 28.61
CA PHE A 250 -25.75 -8.04 29.21
C PHE A 250 -26.77 -7.89 28.09
#